data_AF-A0AAW0QYZ4-F1
#
_entry.id   AF-A0AAW0QYZ4-F1
#
_cell.length_a   1.000
_cell.length_b   1.000
_cell.length_c   1.000
_cell.angle_alpha   90.00
_cell.angle_beta   90.00
_cell.angle_gamma   90.00
#
_symmetry.space_group_name_H-M   'P 1'
#
loop_
_entity.id
_entity.type
_entity.pdbx_description
1 polymer ?
#
loop_
_entity_poly.entity_id
_entity_poly.type
_entity_poly.pdbx_seq_one_letter_code
_entity_poly.pdbx_strand_id
1 'polypeptide(L)'
;MDAIPTPDQLRKLDLLANTVKESMRMYHPLGLNIREARTDAILPVGGGPAGKDAISVSAGQMIVYSVAGLQRNKATVGADANVWDPARWDTWKPKYGDYLPFSIGPRQCPGRVFGRFQIQYILVRLLQEFDSIEWCGLGGDDGTEEMKIKVELNLKCAVPVLCNFTARC
;
A
#
# COMPACT_ATOMS: atom_id res chain seq x y z
N MET A 1 23.48 -1.82 21.61
CA MET A 1 22.25 -1.24 21.02
C MET A 1 22.66 -0.07 20.15
N ASP A 2 22.20 -0.07 18.91
CA ASP A 2 22.44 1.02 17.97
C ASP A 2 21.83 2.34 18.47
N ALA A 3 22.36 3.47 17.99
CA ALA A 3 21.79 4.77 18.31
C ALA A 3 20.35 4.89 17.78
N ILE A 4 19.49 5.56 18.55
CA ILE A 4 18.09 5.80 18.17
C ILE A 4 18.08 6.61 16.85
N PRO A 5 17.37 6.14 15.80
CA PRO A 5 17.36 6.79 14.51
C PRO A 5 16.65 8.15 14.58
N THR A 6 17.33 9.17 14.08
CA THR A 6 16.78 10.53 13.97
C THR A 6 15.91 10.66 12.72
N PRO A 7 14.95 11.61 12.69
CA PRO A 7 14.17 11.90 11.48
C PRO A 7 15.05 12.23 10.26
N ASP A 8 16.16 12.93 10.47
CA ASP A 8 17.07 13.31 9.38
C ASP A 8 17.80 12.11 8.78
N GLN A 9 18.15 11.11 9.61
CA GLN A 9 18.72 9.85 9.12
C GLN A 9 17.69 9.06 8.33
N LEU A 10 16.45 8.92 8.83
CA LEU A 10 15.40 8.17 8.14
C LEU A 10 15.11 8.71 6.73
N ARG A 11 15.18 10.04 6.55
CA ARG A 11 14.97 10.67 5.23
C ARG A 11 16.05 10.33 4.19
N LYS A 12 17.23 9.87 4.62
CA LYS A 12 18.35 9.51 3.74
C LYS A 12 18.34 8.01 3.34
N LEU A 13 17.44 7.21 3.91
CA LEU A 13 17.36 5.77 3.66
C LEU A 13 16.44 5.48 2.47
N ASP A 14 16.96 5.64 1.26
CA ASP A 14 16.16 5.47 0.03
C ASP A 14 15.58 4.06 -0.12
N LEU A 15 16.38 3.03 0.18
CA LEU A 15 15.92 1.64 0.17
C LEU A 15 14.75 1.43 1.14
N LEU A 16 14.83 1.98 2.35
CA LEU A 16 13.73 1.92 3.32
C LEU A 16 12.48 2.63 2.78
N ALA A 17 12.65 3.82 2.21
CA ALA A 17 11.55 4.57 1.64
C ALA A 17 10.89 3.81 0.49
N ASN A 18 11.66 3.17 -0.39
CA ASN A 18 11.17 2.38 -1.50
C ASN A 18 10.50 1.08 -1.05
N THR A 19 11.06 0.40 -0.05
CA THR A 19 10.46 -0.77 0.61
C THR A 19 9.08 -0.43 1.18
N VAL A 20 8.95 0.70 1.89
CA VAL A 20 7.65 1.15 2.41
C VAL A 20 6.67 1.46 1.27
N LYS A 21 7.12 2.14 0.21
CA LYS A 21 6.25 2.47 -0.93
C LYS A 21 5.72 1.21 -1.61
N GLU A 22 6.59 0.23 -1.86
CA GLU A 22 6.24 -1.01 -2.54
C GLU A 22 5.33 -1.89 -1.69
N SER A 23 5.60 -2.00 -0.40
CA SER A 23 4.72 -2.69 0.54
C SER A 23 3.34 -2.02 0.61
N MET A 24 3.25 -0.69 0.63
CA MET A 24 1.96 0.01 0.57
C MET A 24 1.25 -0.11 -0.78
N ARG A 25 1.99 -0.33 -1.88
CA ARG A 25 1.41 -0.57 -3.21
C ARG A 25 0.73 -1.95 -3.25
N MET A 26 1.44 -3.00 -2.86
CA MET A 26 0.90 -4.35 -2.88
C MET A 26 -0.08 -4.60 -1.74
N TYR A 27 0.28 -4.26 -0.51
CA TYR A 27 -0.49 -4.58 0.68
C TYR A 27 -1.11 -3.32 1.27
N HIS A 28 -1.81 -2.57 0.42
CA HIS A 28 -2.48 -1.34 0.81
C HIS A 28 -3.51 -1.60 1.93
N PRO A 29 -3.50 -0.86 3.06
CA PRO A 29 -4.42 -1.11 4.18
C PRO A 29 -5.92 -0.94 3.85
N LEU A 30 -6.24 -0.24 2.76
CA LEU A 30 -7.61 -0.09 2.24
C LEU A 30 -7.77 -0.83 0.91
N GLY A 31 -8.80 -1.67 0.81
CA GLY A 31 -9.13 -2.39 -0.42
C GLY A 31 -9.94 -1.49 -1.34
N LEU A 32 -11.02 -0.95 -0.78
CA LEU A 32 -11.95 -0.04 -1.45
C LEU A 32 -11.95 1.32 -0.74
N ASN A 33 -12.24 2.37 -1.50
CA ASN A 33 -12.48 3.69 -0.95
C ASN A 33 -13.74 4.28 -1.58
N ILE A 34 -14.40 5.16 -0.84
CA ILE A 34 -15.77 5.59 -1.13
C ILE A 34 -15.82 7.11 -1.15
N ARG A 35 -16.51 7.67 -2.15
CA ARG A 35 -16.85 9.09 -2.27
C ARG A 35 -18.34 9.25 -2.53
N GLU A 36 -18.87 10.41 -2.21
CA GLU A 36 -20.23 10.82 -2.57
C GLU A 36 -20.13 12.03 -3.50
N ALA A 37 -20.86 12.01 -4.62
CA ALA A 37 -20.95 13.14 -5.52
C ALA A 37 -21.79 14.25 -4.87
N ARG A 38 -21.22 15.46 -4.71
CA ARG A 38 -21.93 16.59 -4.11
C ARG A 38 -22.84 17.34 -5.09
N THR A 39 -22.56 17.18 -6.37
CA THR A 39 -23.31 17.76 -7.49
C THR A 39 -23.34 16.73 -8.60
N ASP A 40 -24.25 16.89 -9.54
CA ASP A 40 -24.20 16.12 -10.78
C ASP A 40 -22.83 16.31 -11.44
N ALA A 41 -22.24 15.20 -11.90
CA ALA A 41 -20.90 15.15 -12.44
C ALA A 41 -20.78 14.08 -13.52
N ILE A 42 -19.73 14.17 -14.31
CA ILE A 42 -19.39 13.18 -15.33
C ILE A 42 -17.97 12.67 -15.03
N LEU A 43 -17.83 11.37 -14.83
CA LEU A 43 -16.52 10.73 -14.87
C LEU A 43 -16.12 10.56 -16.34
N PRO A 44 -14.90 10.96 -16.74
CA PRO A 44 -14.54 11.03 -18.14
C PRO A 44 -14.40 9.65 -18.80
N VAL A 45 -14.18 8.59 -18.01
CA VAL A 45 -13.98 7.21 -18.47
C VAL A 45 -14.52 6.23 -17.43
N GLY A 46 -14.60 4.95 -17.80
CA GLY A 46 -15.05 3.84 -16.96
C GLY A 46 -16.37 3.21 -17.42
N GLY A 47 -17.09 3.86 -18.34
CA GLY A 47 -18.35 3.40 -18.90
C GLY A 47 -18.20 2.59 -20.19
N GLY A 48 -19.30 1.97 -20.61
CA GLY A 48 -19.39 1.19 -21.85
C GLY A 48 -18.60 -0.12 -21.84
N PRO A 49 -18.73 -0.95 -22.89
CA PRO A 49 -18.09 -2.28 -22.95
C PRO A 49 -16.55 -2.22 -22.90
N ALA A 50 -15.95 -1.12 -23.38
CA ALA A 50 -14.51 -0.92 -23.41
C ALA A 50 -13.96 -0.11 -22.22
N GLY A 51 -14.82 0.34 -21.30
CA GLY A 51 -14.42 1.18 -20.15
C GLY A 51 -13.93 2.59 -20.52
N LYS A 52 -14.20 3.05 -21.75
CA LYS A 52 -13.73 4.34 -22.27
C LYS A 52 -14.80 5.42 -22.31
N ASP A 53 -16.06 5.05 -22.18
CA ASP A 53 -17.16 6.00 -22.26
C ASP A 53 -17.30 6.75 -20.94
N ALA A 54 -17.90 7.93 -21.02
CA ALA A 54 -18.20 8.74 -19.86
C ALA A 54 -19.28 8.09 -18.99
N ILE A 55 -19.22 8.33 -17.67
CA ILE A 55 -20.26 7.89 -16.72
C ILE A 55 -20.90 9.14 -16.10
N SER A 56 -22.22 9.27 -16.24
CA SER A 56 -23.00 10.25 -15.49
C SER A 56 -23.14 9.81 -14.04
N VAL A 57 -22.92 10.74 -13.10
CA VAL A 57 -23.01 10.53 -11.66
C VAL A 57 -23.89 11.63 -11.08
N SER A 58 -25.06 11.25 -10.56
CA SER A 58 -25.98 12.22 -9.93
C SER A 58 -25.49 12.66 -8.55
N ALA A 59 -25.88 13.84 -8.11
CA ALA A 59 -25.69 14.30 -6.73
C ALA A 59 -26.24 13.26 -5.73
N GLY A 60 -25.51 13.00 -4.65
CA GLY A 60 -25.81 11.98 -3.64
C GLY A 60 -25.40 10.56 -4.04
N GLN A 61 -24.96 10.32 -5.28
CA GLN A 61 -24.52 9.00 -5.69
C GLN A 61 -23.17 8.62 -5.07
N MET A 62 -23.10 7.41 -4.55
CA MET A 62 -21.87 6.83 -3.99
C MET A 62 -20.98 6.27 -5.10
N ILE A 63 -19.70 6.63 -5.06
CA ILE A 63 -18.65 6.16 -5.96
C ILE A 63 -17.70 5.31 -5.13
N VAL A 64 -17.64 4.01 -5.43
CA VAL A 64 -16.71 3.06 -4.82
C VAL A 64 -15.62 2.75 -5.83
N TYR A 65 -14.35 2.91 -5.44
CA TYR A 65 -13.21 2.58 -6.29
C TYR A 65 -12.22 1.67 -5.56
N SER A 66 -11.61 0.76 -6.31
CA SER A 66 -10.62 -0.18 -5.78
C SER A 66 -9.25 0.46 -5.72
N VAL A 67 -8.80 0.77 -4.49
CA VAL A 67 -7.43 1.25 -4.27
C VAL A 67 -6.46 0.09 -4.50
N ALA A 68 -6.75 -1.08 -3.95
CA ALA A 68 -5.87 -2.24 -4.11
C ALA A 68 -5.73 -2.71 -5.56
N GLY A 69 -6.81 -2.60 -6.35
CA GLY A 69 -6.80 -2.92 -7.77
C GLY A 69 -5.98 -1.93 -8.58
N LEU A 70 -6.16 -0.62 -8.34
CA LEU A 70 -5.38 0.44 -8.98
C LEU A 70 -3.87 0.23 -8.78
N GLN A 71 -3.46 -0.07 -7.55
CA GLN A 71 -2.05 -0.25 -7.18
C GLN A 71 -1.39 -1.48 -7.81
N ARG A 72 -2.18 -2.41 -8.36
CA ARG A 72 -1.72 -3.61 -9.09
C ARG A 72 -2.11 -3.58 -10.58
N ASN A 73 -2.57 -2.43 -11.08
CA ASN A 73 -3.00 -2.34 -12.47
C ASN A 73 -1.80 -2.45 -13.41
N LYS A 74 -1.73 -3.55 -14.18
CA LYS A 74 -0.63 -3.81 -15.12
C LYS A 74 -0.48 -2.76 -16.21
N ALA A 75 -1.56 -2.08 -16.59
CA ALA A 75 -1.50 -0.99 -17.57
C ALA A 75 -0.73 0.24 -17.05
N THR A 76 -0.65 0.40 -15.73
CA THR A 76 -0.03 1.55 -15.06
C THR A 76 1.32 1.19 -14.43
N VAL A 77 1.38 0.03 -13.77
CA VAL A 77 2.57 -0.41 -13.00
C VAL A 77 3.54 -1.19 -13.86
N GLY A 78 3.05 -1.94 -14.86
CA GLY A 78 3.84 -2.86 -15.68
C GLY A 78 3.35 -4.31 -15.60
N ALA A 79 3.90 -5.17 -16.47
CA ALA A 79 3.51 -6.58 -16.53
C ALA A 79 3.76 -7.34 -15.20
N ASP A 80 4.75 -6.87 -14.45
CA ASP A 80 5.21 -7.37 -13.16
C ASP A 80 4.52 -6.69 -11.97
N ALA A 81 3.34 -6.08 -12.16
CA ALA A 81 2.61 -5.39 -11.09
C ALA A 81 2.31 -6.25 -9.84
N ASN A 82 2.39 -7.59 -9.95
CA ASN A 82 2.20 -8.52 -8.85
C ASN A 82 3.51 -8.96 -8.17
N VAL A 83 4.66 -8.46 -8.63
CA VAL A 83 5.97 -8.70 -8.04
C VAL A 83 6.28 -7.61 -7.03
N TRP A 84 6.69 -8.00 -5.82
CA TRP A 84 7.19 -7.08 -4.81
C TRP A 84 8.64 -6.75 -5.12
N ASP A 85 8.88 -5.53 -5.61
CA ASP A 85 10.22 -5.06 -5.94
C ASP A 85 10.41 -3.60 -5.51
N PRO A 86 11.15 -3.33 -4.41
CA PRO A 86 11.50 -1.97 -4.01
C PRO A 86 12.34 -1.22 -5.06
N ALA A 87 13.17 -1.88 -5.85
CA ALA A 87 14.03 -1.24 -6.84
C ALA A 87 13.23 -0.65 -8.02
N ARG A 88 12.00 -1.12 -8.25
CA ARG A 88 11.03 -0.52 -9.19
C ARG A 88 10.97 1.00 -9.06
N TRP A 89 11.02 1.53 -7.84
CA TRP A 89 10.86 2.95 -7.56
C TRP A 89 12.02 3.83 -8.05
N ASP A 90 13.14 3.21 -8.40
CA ASP A 90 14.29 3.91 -8.97
C ASP A 90 13.97 4.39 -10.38
N THR A 91 13.27 3.56 -11.17
CA THR A 91 12.92 3.84 -12.58
C THR A 91 11.46 4.26 -12.78
N TRP A 92 10.52 3.65 -12.04
CA TRP A 92 9.10 3.94 -12.17
C TRP A 92 8.74 5.26 -11.50
N LYS A 93 8.18 6.18 -12.27
CA LYS A 93 7.65 7.47 -11.80
C LYS A 93 6.15 7.52 -12.10
N PRO A 94 5.28 7.10 -11.14
CA PRO A 94 3.84 7.08 -11.35
C PRO A 94 3.31 8.48 -11.67
N LYS A 95 2.37 8.58 -12.61
CA LYS A 95 1.69 9.86 -12.89
C LYS A 95 0.72 10.17 -11.75
N TYR A 96 0.19 11.39 -11.78
CA TYR A 96 -0.81 11.81 -10.80
C TYR A 96 -2.02 10.86 -10.83
N GLY A 97 -2.32 10.23 -9.69
CA GLY A 97 -3.41 9.27 -9.56
C GLY A 97 -3.02 7.81 -9.74
N ASP A 98 -1.82 7.50 -10.24
CA ASP A 98 -1.37 6.11 -10.47
C ASP A 98 -0.98 5.38 -9.17
N TYR A 99 -0.56 6.14 -8.15
CA TYR A 99 -0.14 5.62 -6.85
C TYR A 99 -0.79 6.43 -5.72
N LEU A 100 -1.67 5.78 -4.94
CA LEU A 100 -2.53 6.43 -3.93
C LEU A 100 -2.37 5.87 -2.50
N PRO A 101 -1.15 5.82 -1.91
CA PRO A 101 -0.92 5.23 -0.59
C PRO A 101 -1.65 5.95 0.55
N PHE A 102 -1.97 7.23 0.34
CA PHE A 102 -2.65 8.10 1.29
C PHE A 102 -3.77 8.91 0.64
N SER A 103 -4.27 8.44 -0.52
CA SER A 103 -5.16 9.21 -1.41
C SER A 103 -4.57 10.58 -1.85
N ILE A 104 -5.34 11.35 -2.59
CA ILE A 104 -4.98 12.68 -3.12
C ILE A 104 -6.16 13.66 -2.97
N GLY A 105 -5.91 14.95 -3.20
CA GLY A 105 -6.92 16.00 -3.15
C GLY A 105 -7.30 16.45 -1.74
N PRO A 106 -8.41 17.19 -1.59
CA PRO A 106 -8.80 17.84 -0.32
C PRO A 106 -9.16 16.84 0.80
N ARG A 107 -9.42 15.57 0.47
CA ARG A 107 -9.71 14.49 1.41
C ARG A 107 -8.59 13.44 1.46
N GLN A 108 -7.36 13.84 1.12
CA GLN A 108 -6.17 13.01 1.36
C GLN A 108 -5.94 12.77 2.85
N CYS A 109 -5.23 11.69 3.19
CA CYS A 109 -4.97 11.34 4.58
C CYS A 109 -4.18 12.45 5.28
N PRO A 110 -4.72 13.08 6.35
CA PRO A 110 -4.00 14.10 7.11
C PRO A 110 -2.78 13.53 7.83
N GLY A 111 -2.81 12.24 8.15
CA GLY A 111 -1.73 11.53 8.83
C GLY A 111 -0.58 11.06 7.92
N ARG A 112 -0.53 11.39 6.63
CA ARG A 112 0.47 10.81 5.71
C ARG A 112 1.93 11.00 6.16
N VAL A 113 2.24 12.16 6.73
CA VAL A 113 3.62 12.51 7.11
C VAL A 113 4.02 11.69 8.32
N PHE A 114 3.16 11.70 9.34
CA PHE A 114 3.36 10.97 10.57
C PHE A 114 3.33 9.45 10.35
N GLY A 115 2.37 8.95 9.57
CA GLY A 115 2.25 7.53 9.24
C GLY A 115 3.48 7.00 8.50
N ARG A 116 3.98 7.73 7.50
CA ARG A 116 5.24 7.36 6.82
C ARG A 116 6.42 7.35 7.80
N PHE A 117 6.52 8.36 8.66
CA PHE A 117 7.57 8.42 9.68
C PHE A 117 7.50 7.22 10.63
N GLN A 118 6.32 6.89 11.17
CA GLN A 118 6.16 5.77 12.09
C GLN A 118 6.53 4.44 11.45
N ILE A 119 6.08 4.17 10.21
CA ILE A 119 6.41 2.92 9.52
C ILE A 119 7.93 2.81 9.34
N GLN A 120 8.57 3.86 8.85
CA GLN A 120 10.03 3.88 8.63
C GLN A 120 10.79 3.71 9.95
N TYR A 121 10.39 4.44 11.00
CA TYR A 121 11.01 4.36 12.31
C TYR A 121 10.90 2.96 12.90
N ILE A 122 9.70 2.37 12.92
CA ILE A 122 9.46 1.02 13.48
C ILE A 122 10.27 -0.02 12.71
N LEU A 123 10.29 0.03 11.37
CA LEU A 123 11.09 -0.90 10.57
C LEU A 123 12.57 -0.82 10.91
N VAL A 124 13.14 0.39 11.02
CA VAL A 124 14.54 0.54 11.42
C VAL A 124 14.78 0.02 12.84
N ARG A 125 13.90 0.32 13.79
CA ARG A 125 14.03 -0.20 15.16
C ARG A 125 13.98 -1.73 15.20
N LEU A 126 13.09 -2.36 14.45
CA LEU A 126 13.04 -3.82 14.33
C LEU A 126 14.37 -4.38 13.80
N LEU A 127 14.94 -3.77 12.76
CA LEU A 127 16.22 -4.19 12.20
C LEU A 127 17.43 -3.88 13.11
N GLN A 128 17.31 -2.92 14.03
CA GLN A 128 18.35 -2.63 15.02
C GLN A 128 18.35 -3.65 16.17
N GLU A 129 17.18 -4.16 16.58
CA GLU A 129 17.06 -5.06 17.73
C GLU A 129 17.10 -6.56 17.36
N PHE A 130 16.82 -6.94 16.11
CA PHE A 130 16.74 -8.34 15.68
C PHE A 130 17.67 -8.61 14.50
N ASP A 131 18.44 -9.70 14.59
CA ASP A 131 19.34 -10.16 13.52
C ASP A 131 18.57 -10.87 12.39
N SER A 132 17.48 -11.58 12.72
CA SER A 132 16.63 -12.23 11.74
C SER A 132 15.16 -12.20 12.13
N ILE A 133 14.29 -12.15 11.11
CA ILE A 133 12.86 -12.35 11.21
C ILE A 133 12.49 -13.45 10.22
N GLU A 134 12.14 -14.62 10.74
CA GLU A 134 11.84 -15.80 9.93
C GLU A 134 10.33 -16.03 9.90
N TRP A 135 9.78 -16.23 8.71
CA TRP A 135 8.38 -16.58 8.57
C TRP A 135 8.15 -18.05 8.95
N CYS A 136 7.19 -18.29 9.84
CA CYS A 136 6.89 -19.61 10.41
C CYS A 136 5.51 -20.15 9.98
N GLY A 137 4.93 -19.60 8.91
CA GLY A 137 3.63 -20.03 8.40
C GLY A 137 2.44 -19.17 8.87
N LEU A 138 1.25 -19.71 8.60
CA LEU A 138 -0.04 -19.03 8.76
C LEU A 138 -0.89 -19.79 9.78
N GLY A 139 -1.22 -19.16 10.91
CA GLY A 139 -2.14 -19.76 11.89
C GLY A 139 -1.75 -21.14 12.45
N GLY A 140 -0.46 -21.50 12.44
CA GLY A 140 0.06 -22.80 12.90
C GLY A 140 0.39 -23.81 11.79
N ASP A 141 0.29 -23.41 10.53
CA ASP A 141 0.74 -24.19 9.36
C ASP A 141 2.27 -24.25 9.22
N ASP A 142 2.80 -25.21 8.44
CA ASP A 142 4.22 -25.46 8.22
C ASP A 142 4.91 -24.48 7.22
N GLY A 143 4.21 -23.43 6.80
CA GLY A 143 4.74 -22.42 5.89
C GLY A 143 4.59 -22.77 4.41
N THR A 144 3.69 -23.69 4.08
CA THR A 144 3.40 -24.06 2.69
C THR A 144 2.19 -23.33 2.12
N GLU A 145 1.29 -22.81 2.96
CA GLU A 145 0.12 -22.06 2.50
C GLU A 145 0.45 -20.63 2.01
N GLU A 146 -0.15 -20.24 0.88
CA GLU A 146 -0.07 -18.85 0.40
C GLU A 146 -0.83 -17.87 1.31
N MET A 147 -0.25 -16.68 1.51
CA MET A 147 -0.88 -15.61 2.29
C MET A 147 -2.20 -15.17 1.66
N LYS A 148 -3.31 -15.43 2.36
CA LYS A 148 -4.64 -14.95 2.00
C LYS A 148 -4.89 -13.57 2.61
N ILE A 149 -5.42 -12.64 1.81
CA ILE A 149 -5.82 -11.31 2.25
C ILE A 149 -7.33 -11.28 2.40
N LYS A 150 -7.82 -10.92 3.60
CA LYS A 150 -9.23 -10.64 3.83
C LYS A 150 -9.56 -9.26 3.29
N VAL A 151 -10.49 -9.22 2.34
CA VAL A 151 -10.99 -8.00 1.72
C VAL A 151 -12.28 -7.57 2.40
N GLU A 152 -12.20 -6.53 3.23
CA GLU A 152 -13.33 -5.76 3.73
C GLU A 152 -13.21 -4.34 3.13
N LEU A 153 -13.70 -3.30 3.82
CA LEU A 153 -13.31 -1.93 3.47
C LEU A 153 -11.77 -1.75 3.59
N ASN A 154 -11.20 -2.38 4.62
CA ASN A 154 -9.76 -2.53 4.80
C ASN A 154 -9.25 -3.88 4.25
N LEU A 155 -7.94 -3.95 4.03
CA LEU A 155 -7.22 -5.20 3.76
C LEU A 155 -6.41 -5.57 4.98
N LYS A 156 -6.43 -6.87 5.32
CA LYS A 156 -5.60 -7.47 6.37
C LYS A 156 -5.30 -8.91 6.02
N CYS A 157 -4.28 -9.49 6.64
CA CYS A 157 -4.05 -10.93 6.56
C CYS A 157 -5.30 -11.67 7.04
N ALA A 158 -5.73 -12.70 6.32
CA ALA A 158 -6.93 -13.45 6.65
C ALA A 158 -6.78 -14.27 7.93
N VAL A 159 -5.54 -14.63 8.26
CA VAL A 159 -5.14 -15.40 9.44
C VAL A 159 -3.87 -14.77 10.03
N PRO A 160 -3.54 -15.06 11.30
CA PRO A 160 -2.29 -14.60 11.91
C PRO A 160 -1.07 -15.06 11.11
N VAL A 161 -0.12 -14.14 10.90
CA VAL A 161 1.21 -14.44 10.36
C VAL A 161 2.13 -14.67 11.54
N LEU A 162 2.73 -15.85 11.61
CA LEU A 162 3.68 -16.18 12.66
C LEU A 162 5.09 -15.94 12.15
N CYS A 163 5.88 -15.22 12.94
CA CYS A 163 7.29 -15.02 12.65
C CYS A 163 8.12 -15.27 13.92
N ASN A 164 9.29 -15.89 13.75
CA ASN A 164 10.29 -15.98 14.80
C ASN A 164 11.25 -14.79 14.67
N PHE A 165 11.57 -14.18 15.80
CA PHE A 165 12.45 -13.02 15.88
C PHE A 165 13.71 -13.42 16.66
N THR A 166 14.85 -13.42 15.99
CA THR A 166 16.14 -13.70 16.63
C THR A 166 16.75 -12.38 17.07
N ALA A 167 16.88 -12.18 18.39
CA ALA A 167 17.47 -10.98 18.95
C ALA A 167 18.92 -10.81 18.46
N ARG A 168 19.30 -9.56 18.22
CA ARG A 168 20.66 -9.21 17.84
C ARG A 168 21.59 -9.31 19.05
N CYS A 169 22.67 -10.08 18.91
CA CYS A 169 23.70 -10.25 19.94
C CYS A 169 24.59 -9.00 20.09
#